data_AF-A0AAD7YJF1-F1
#
_entry.id   AF-A0AAD7YJF1-F1
#
_cell.length_a   1.000
_cell.length_b   1.000
_cell.length_c   1.000
_cell.angle_alpha   90.00
_cell.angle_beta   90.00
_cell.angle_gamma   90.00
#
_symmetry.space_group_name_H-M   'P 1'
#
loop_
_entity.id
_entity.type
_entity.pdbx_description
1 polymer ?
#
loop_
_entity_poly.entity_id
_entity_poly.type
_entity_poly.pdbx_seq_one_letter_code
_entity_poly.pdbx_strand_id
1 'polypeptide(L)'
;MASSSKLPGTGLEEVGVPGQTYLRDALTSCTDPLKAIEEFQLENGILLPSLRPMLPLLDLHGVRRLDFHTSVLEELRDKLIAHINELGTKDGKEHDKKLKELLAKSFPVVRVKALRPVIMSILKNTPHIDDKFLRVLVRDRELYNDTDTEVKRQIWQDNQSLFGDEVSPLLSQYIREKENVLFDHENLTNLFFSPSPKVRRQGAVVQKLAHMIGTSVKLYDMVLQFLRTLFLRTRNVHYCTLRAELLMALHDLEIQDIISVDPCHKFTWCLDACIRERNVDIKRSRELQGFLDSIKRGQEQVLGDLSMTLCDPYAINFLATSATKILQHLINTEGLPRDNTILILLLRMLALGLSAWVMIDSQEFKEPKLDSQVVTKYLPALMSLMVDDQVRALHNKLPPDERESAITTIEHSGPPPDACEAYMRESSVCGVIAMYYTLHAAKLRDRGALLRILSILGSCKDGRAYEDPFLHALVALLVQLPDEFQGEDFSTVLFDEFFFAGLSKDNVTRHLLKLLWYIHPKLPETRIQTLMKALQPGTQHNESVHKLYETLQQKMTTQTEPVPSTSEMEYLDSPLMSVPTPAPYHM
;
A
#
# COMPACT_ATOMS: atom_id res chain seq x y z
N MET A 1 -29.33 -50.63 20.15
CA MET A 1 -29.77 -50.18 18.82
C MET A 1 -28.82 -49.10 18.36
N ALA A 2 -27.86 -49.44 17.50
CA ALA A 2 -26.89 -48.49 16.98
C ALA A 2 -27.59 -47.57 15.99
N SER A 3 -27.53 -46.26 16.22
CA SER A 3 -27.99 -45.25 15.28
C SER A 3 -27.15 -45.36 14.01
N SER A 4 -27.75 -45.85 12.92
CA SER A 4 -27.13 -45.77 11.60
C SER A 4 -26.94 -44.30 11.26
N SER A 5 -25.70 -43.84 11.27
CA SER A 5 -25.34 -42.56 10.68
C SER A 5 -25.77 -42.62 9.21
N LYS A 6 -26.86 -41.93 8.87
CA LYS A 6 -27.23 -41.71 7.47
C LYS A 6 -26.03 -41.04 6.81
N LEU A 7 -25.33 -41.77 5.94
CA LEU A 7 -24.36 -41.17 5.03
C LEU A 7 -25.08 -40.02 4.32
N PRO A 8 -24.50 -38.81 4.31
CA PRO A 8 -25.11 -37.70 3.60
C PRO A 8 -25.25 -38.10 2.12
N GLY A 9 -26.49 -38.16 1.63
CA GLY A 9 -26.77 -38.48 0.23
C GLY A 9 -26.03 -37.52 -0.70
N THR A 10 -25.62 -38.02 -1.87
CA THR A 10 -24.88 -37.24 -2.87
C THR A 10 -25.75 -36.22 -3.60
N GLY A 11 -27.08 -36.28 -3.41
CA GLY A 11 -28.07 -35.46 -4.10
C GLY A 11 -28.45 -36.01 -5.49
N LEU A 12 -27.85 -37.12 -5.93
CA LEU A 12 -28.15 -37.77 -7.20
C LEU A 12 -29.60 -38.28 -7.24
N GLU A 13 -30.08 -38.82 -6.13
CA GLU A 13 -31.46 -39.32 -6.03
C GLU A 13 -32.49 -38.19 -6.16
N GLU A 14 -32.16 -36.96 -5.77
CA GLU A 14 -33.03 -35.78 -5.89
C GLU A 14 -33.24 -35.34 -7.35
N VAL A 15 -32.29 -35.69 -8.23
CA VAL A 15 -32.38 -35.45 -9.68
C VAL A 15 -32.77 -36.70 -10.46
N GLY A 16 -33.24 -37.75 -9.77
CA GLY A 16 -33.68 -38.99 -10.39
C GLY A 16 -32.55 -39.89 -10.92
N VAL A 17 -31.31 -39.64 -10.49
CA VAL A 17 -30.15 -40.47 -10.85
C VAL A 17 -29.88 -41.49 -9.73
N PRO A 18 -29.75 -42.79 -10.04
CA PRO A 18 -29.43 -43.79 -9.04
C PRO A 18 -28.10 -43.50 -8.32
N GLY A 19 -28.17 -43.22 -7.02
CA GLY A 19 -27.02 -42.89 -6.19
C GLY A 19 -26.44 -44.07 -5.41
N GLN A 20 -25.58 -43.75 -4.44
CA GLN A 20 -24.92 -44.75 -3.59
C GLN A 20 -25.93 -45.61 -2.81
N THR A 21 -27.05 -45.00 -2.39
CA THR A 21 -28.09 -45.68 -1.61
C THR A 21 -28.75 -46.77 -2.44
N TYR A 22 -29.14 -46.42 -3.68
CA TYR A 22 -29.73 -47.36 -4.63
C TYR A 22 -28.77 -48.50 -4.95
N LEU A 23 -27.51 -48.18 -5.27
CA LEU A 23 -26.50 -49.20 -5.59
C LEU A 23 -26.26 -50.16 -4.41
N ARG A 24 -26.16 -49.63 -3.19
CA ARG A 24 -26.01 -50.46 -1.99
C ARG A 24 -27.21 -51.38 -1.83
N ASP A 25 -28.41 -50.84 -1.93
CA ASP A 25 -29.63 -51.62 -1.70
C ASP A 25 -29.82 -52.67 -2.82
N ALA A 26 -29.55 -52.33 -4.08
CA ALA A 26 -29.55 -53.25 -5.22
C ALA A 26 -28.54 -54.40 -5.05
N LEU A 27 -27.30 -54.08 -4.66
CA LEU A 27 -26.25 -55.10 -4.46
C LEU A 27 -26.48 -55.97 -3.22
N THR A 28 -27.12 -55.43 -2.18
CA THR A 28 -27.40 -56.18 -0.94
C THR A 28 -28.65 -57.05 -1.06
N SER A 29 -29.59 -56.68 -1.92
CA SER A 29 -30.88 -57.38 -2.09
C SER A 29 -30.89 -58.39 -3.25
N CYS A 30 -29.90 -58.36 -4.14
CA CYS A 30 -29.83 -59.24 -5.30
C CYS A 30 -29.33 -60.65 -4.98
N THR A 31 -29.81 -61.64 -5.73
CA THR A 31 -29.31 -63.03 -5.67
C THR A 31 -28.04 -63.24 -6.49
N ASP A 32 -27.80 -62.40 -7.50
CA ASP A 32 -26.60 -62.41 -8.36
C ASP A 32 -26.04 -60.98 -8.52
N PRO A 33 -24.99 -60.64 -7.74
CA PRO A 33 -24.38 -59.31 -7.79
C PRO A 33 -23.73 -58.97 -9.14
N LEU A 34 -23.21 -59.95 -9.89
CA LEU A 34 -22.55 -59.67 -11.16
C LEU A 34 -23.57 -59.28 -12.22
N LYS A 35 -24.70 -60.00 -12.28
CA LYS A 35 -25.80 -59.65 -13.17
C LYS A 35 -26.41 -58.29 -12.82
N ALA A 36 -26.57 -57.98 -11.53
CA ALA A 36 -27.07 -56.68 -11.08
C ALA A 36 -26.14 -55.52 -11.49
N ILE A 37 -24.81 -55.72 -11.46
CA ILE A 37 -23.83 -54.73 -11.95
C ILE A 37 -23.95 -54.54 -13.47
N GLU A 38 -24.07 -55.62 -14.23
CA GLU A 38 -24.20 -55.56 -15.69
C GLU A 38 -25.49 -54.84 -16.11
N GLU A 39 -26.62 -55.16 -15.49
CA GLU A 39 -27.91 -54.48 -15.71
C GLU A 39 -27.80 -52.99 -15.36
N PHE A 40 -27.21 -52.65 -14.21
CA PHE A 40 -26.99 -51.27 -13.81
C PHE A 40 -26.14 -50.49 -14.82
N GLN A 41 -25.04 -51.09 -15.31
CA GLN A 41 -24.16 -50.48 -16.31
C GLN A 41 -24.83 -50.33 -17.67
N LEU A 42 -25.70 -51.27 -18.05
CA LEU A 42 -26.42 -51.23 -19.32
C LEU A 42 -27.53 -50.17 -19.33
N GLU A 43 -28.19 -49.96 -18.19
CA GLU A 43 -29.22 -48.94 -17.99
C GLU A 43 -28.63 -47.53 -17.84
N ASN A 44 -27.53 -47.38 -17.09
CA ASN A 44 -26.96 -46.06 -16.72
C ASN A 44 -25.69 -45.69 -17.50
N GLY A 45 -25.26 -46.53 -18.46
CA GLY A 45 -24.11 -46.29 -19.31
C GLY A 45 -24.38 -45.29 -20.45
N ILE A 46 -23.35 -44.96 -21.22
CA ILE A 46 -23.48 -44.07 -22.38
C ILE A 46 -24.27 -44.80 -23.48
N LEU A 47 -25.51 -44.36 -23.74
CA LEU A 47 -26.43 -44.96 -24.71
C LEU A 47 -26.11 -44.56 -26.17
N LEU A 48 -24.89 -44.85 -26.61
CA LEU A 48 -24.46 -44.70 -28.01
C LEU A 48 -24.36 -46.10 -28.65
N PRO A 49 -25.20 -46.41 -29.65
CA PRO A 49 -25.17 -47.73 -30.32
C PRO A 49 -23.81 -48.09 -30.92
N SER A 50 -23.07 -47.09 -31.41
CA SER A 50 -21.71 -47.25 -31.95
C SER A 50 -20.64 -47.50 -30.89
N LEU A 51 -20.89 -47.14 -29.63
CA LEU A 51 -19.93 -47.29 -28.55
C LEU A 51 -19.87 -48.72 -28.02
N ARG A 52 -21.02 -49.43 -27.96
CA ARG A 52 -21.09 -50.83 -27.52
C ARG A 52 -20.08 -51.77 -28.22
N PRO A 53 -19.93 -51.77 -29.55
CA PRO A 53 -18.93 -52.60 -30.22
C PRO A 53 -17.49 -52.06 -30.10
N MET A 54 -17.30 -50.77 -29.84
CA MET A 54 -15.98 -50.13 -29.73
C MET A 54 -15.34 -50.34 -28.36
N LEU A 55 -16.16 -50.45 -27.33
CA LEU A 55 -15.74 -50.68 -25.96
C LEU A 55 -14.81 -51.92 -25.83
N PRO A 56 -15.15 -53.13 -26.30
CA PRO A 56 -14.22 -54.27 -26.28
C PRO A 56 -12.90 -54.03 -27.02
N LEU A 57 -12.91 -53.25 -28.11
CA LEU A 57 -11.69 -52.88 -28.83
C LEU A 57 -10.79 -52.00 -27.96
N LEU A 58 -11.36 -51.05 -27.22
CA LEU A 58 -10.60 -50.22 -26.27
C LEU A 58 -9.95 -51.06 -25.16
N ASP A 59 -10.64 -52.10 -24.68
CA ASP A 59 -10.08 -53.01 -23.67
C ASP A 59 -8.86 -53.77 -24.23
N LEU A 60 -8.92 -54.22 -25.50
CA LEU A 60 -7.79 -54.87 -26.17
C LEU A 60 -6.59 -53.94 -26.35
N HIS A 61 -6.81 -52.63 -26.42
CA HIS A 61 -5.75 -51.61 -26.46
C HIS A 61 -5.28 -51.19 -25.05
N GLY A 62 -5.74 -51.87 -23.99
CA GLY A 62 -5.33 -51.61 -22.61
C GLY A 62 -6.00 -50.40 -21.97
N VAL A 63 -7.03 -49.81 -22.58
CA VAL A 63 -7.79 -48.69 -22.00
C VAL A 63 -8.82 -49.24 -21.04
N ARG A 64 -8.71 -48.90 -19.74
CA ARG A 64 -9.70 -49.33 -18.76
C ARG A 64 -11.01 -48.57 -18.97
N ARG A 65 -12.13 -49.26 -18.81
CA ARG A 65 -13.49 -48.68 -18.85
C ARG A 65 -13.64 -47.42 -18.01
N LEU A 66 -13.09 -47.44 -16.79
CA LEU A 66 -13.12 -46.29 -15.88
C LEU A 66 -12.41 -45.07 -16.47
N ASP A 67 -11.23 -45.26 -17.06
CA ASP A 67 -10.45 -44.18 -17.65
C ASP A 67 -11.20 -43.57 -18.84
N PHE A 68 -11.80 -44.41 -19.69
CA PHE A 68 -12.65 -43.94 -20.79
C PHE A 68 -13.84 -43.10 -20.31
N HIS A 69 -14.63 -43.62 -19.36
CA HIS A 69 -15.80 -42.89 -18.86
C HIS A 69 -15.42 -41.60 -18.11
N THR A 70 -14.30 -41.61 -17.39
CA THR A 70 -13.77 -40.42 -16.73
C THR A 70 -13.37 -39.36 -17.76
N SER A 71 -12.66 -39.76 -18.82
CA SER A 71 -12.29 -38.86 -19.91
C SER A 71 -13.50 -38.26 -20.63
N VAL A 72 -14.53 -39.06 -20.90
CA VAL A 72 -15.78 -38.56 -21.49
C VAL A 72 -16.49 -37.56 -20.57
N LEU A 73 -16.54 -37.86 -19.26
CA LEU A 73 -17.15 -36.97 -18.28
C LEU A 73 -16.43 -35.62 -18.21
N GLU A 74 -15.10 -35.63 -18.19
CA GLU A 74 -14.28 -34.42 -18.18
C GLU A 74 -14.51 -33.58 -19.46
N GLU A 75 -14.47 -34.21 -20.63
CA GLU A 75 -14.71 -33.54 -21.91
C GLU A 75 -16.12 -32.91 -22.00
N LEU A 76 -17.15 -33.62 -21.50
CA LEU A 76 -18.51 -33.09 -21.45
C LEU A 76 -18.65 -31.95 -20.45
N ARG A 77 -18.02 -32.08 -19.28
CA ARG A 77 -17.99 -31.03 -18.25
C ARG A 77 -17.37 -29.76 -18.82
N ASP A 78 -16.24 -29.87 -19.48
CA ASP A 78 -15.49 -28.71 -19.98
C ASP A 78 -16.26 -28.02 -21.13
N LYS A 79 -16.89 -28.79 -22.03
CA LYS A 79 -17.81 -28.26 -23.05
C LYS A 79 -19.01 -27.54 -22.45
N LEU A 80 -19.60 -28.10 -21.39
CA LEU A 80 -20.75 -27.49 -20.73
C LEU A 80 -20.36 -26.18 -20.02
N ILE A 81 -19.22 -26.16 -19.33
CA ILE A 81 -18.67 -24.95 -18.70
C ILE A 81 -18.40 -23.87 -19.76
N ALA A 82 -17.80 -24.23 -20.89
CA ALA A 82 -17.59 -23.28 -21.99
C ALA A 82 -18.91 -22.66 -22.46
N HIS A 83 -19.95 -23.47 -22.65
CA HIS A 83 -21.26 -22.98 -23.07
C HIS A 83 -21.96 -22.11 -22.01
N ILE A 84 -21.78 -22.43 -20.72
CA ILE A 84 -22.31 -21.60 -19.62
C ILE A 84 -21.62 -20.23 -19.60
N ASN A 85 -20.30 -20.20 -19.77
CA ASN A 85 -19.54 -18.95 -19.82
C ASN A 85 -19.94 -18.10 -21.06
N GLU A 86 -20.14 -18.73 -22.22
CA GLU A 86 -20.67 -18.04 -23.42
C GLU A 86 -22.08 -17.48 -23.22
N LEU A 87 -22.89 -18.16 -22.39
CA LEU A 87 -24.23 -17.66 -22.05
C LEU A 87 -24.15 -16.49 -21.06
N GLY A 88 -23.21 -16.51 -20.13
CA GLY A 88 -22.99 -15.47 -19.13
C GLY A 88 -22.42 -14.15 -19.70
N THR A 89 -21.77 -14.17 -20.86
CA THR A 89 -21.29 -12.94 -21.52
C THR A 89 -22.38 -12.19 -22.28
N LYS A 90 -23.56 -12.78 -22.46
CA LYS A 90 -24.68 -12.18 -23.19
C LYS A 90 -25.62 -11.47 -22.23
N ASP A 91 -25.74 -10.17 -22.39
CA ASP A 91 -26.72 -9.38 -21.63
C ASP A 91 -28.15 -9.72 -22.04
N GLY A 92 -29.02 -10.03 -21.07
CA GLY A 92 -30.44 -10.19 -21.32
C GLY A 92 -31.20 -10.96 -20.25
N LYS A 93 -32.40 -10.48 -19.91
CA LYS A 93 -33.29 -11.11 -18.92
C LYS A 93 -33.61 -12.58 -19.21
N GLU A 94 -33.61 -12.98 -20.48
CA GLU A 94 -33.85 -14.37 -20.88
C GLU A 94 -32.68 -15.29 -20.48
N HIS A 95 -31.44 -14.83 -20.67
CA HIS A 95 -30.23 -15.57 -20.28
C HIS A 95 -30.13 -15.71 -18.77
N ASP A 96 -30.41 -14.63 -18.02
CA ASP A 96 -30.47 -14.67 -16.56
C ASP A 96 -31.50 -15.68 -16.05
N LYS A 97 -32.69 -15.70 -16.67
CA LYS A 97 -33.73 -16.66 -16.32
C LYS A 97 -33.26 -18.09 -16.57
N LYS A 98 -32.61 -18.34 -17.72
CA LYS A 98 -32.06 -19.66 -18.06
C LYS A 98 -30.97 -20.10 -17.07
N LEU A 99 -30.07 -19.21 -16.66
CA LEU A 99 -29.06 -19.51 -15.64
C LEU A 99 -29.69 -19.86 -14.29
N LYS A 100 -30.70 -19.10 -13.86
CA LYS A 100 -31.44 -19.39 -12.62
C LYS A 100 -32.18 -20.72 -12.67
N GLU A 101 -32.79 -21.06 -13.80
CA GLU A 101 -33.43 -22.36 -14.01
C GLU A 101 -32.42 -23.51 -14.01
N LEU A 102 -31.27 -23.34 -14.67
CA LEU A 102 -30.17 -24.31 -14.66
C LEU A 102 -29.66 -24.51 -13.23
N LEU A 103 -29.38 -23.42 -12.51
CA LEU A 103 -28.93 -23.45 -11.13
C LEU A 103 -29.92 -24.21 -10.25
N ALA A 104 -31.21 -23.91 -10.34
CA ALA A 104 -32.23 -24.59 -9.54
C ALA A 104 -32.28 -26.10 -9.77
N LYS A 105 -32.05 -26.55 -11.01
CA LYS A 105 -32.02 -27.97 -11.37
C LYS A 105 -30.72 -28.68 -10.98
N SER A 106 -29.58 -27.99 -11.05
CA SER A 106 -28.27 -28.59 -10.83
C SER A 106 -27.75 -28.47 -9.40
N PHE A 107 -28.23 -27.50 -8.61
CA PHE A 107 -27.74 -27.27 -7.25
C PHE A 107 -27.88 -28.47 -6.28
N PRO A 108 -28.92 -29.33 -6.36
CA PRO A 108 -29.00 -30.54 -5.52
C PRO A 108 -27.74 -31.41 -5.55
N VAL A 109 -27.04 -31.45 -6.69
CA VAL A 109 -25.82 -32.25 -6.89
C VAL A 109 -24.53 -31.46 -6.65
N VAL A 110 -24.56 -30.30 -5.98
CA VAL A 110 -23.37 -29.46 -5.66
C VAL A 110 -22.29 -30.19 -4.85
N ARG A 111 -22.70 -31.20 -4.07
CA ARG A 111 -21.79 -32.04 -3.29
C ARG A 111 -21.07 -33.09 -4.13
N VAL A 112 -21.54 -33.39 -5.35
CA VAL A 112 -20.88 -34.31 -6.28
C VAL A 112 -19.67 -33.61 -6.90
N LYS A 113 -18.46 -33.98 -6.45
CA LYS A 113 -17.20 -33.33 -6.87
C LYS A 113 -17.02 -33.26 -8.38
N ALA A 114 -17.46 -34.28 -9.12
CA ALA A 114 -17.32 -34.30 -10.58
C ALA A 114 -18.22 -33.28 -11.31
N LEU A 115 -19.37 -32.94 -10.73
CA LEU A 115 -20.34 -31.98 -11.31
C LEU A 115 -20.22 -30.58 -10.72
N ARG A 116 -19.60 -30.45 -9.54
CA ARG A 116 -19.41 -29.17 -8.83
C ARG A 116 -18.84 -28.06 -9.72
N PRO A 117 -17.82 -28.27 -10.58
CA PRO A 117 -17.28 -27.20 -11.43
C PRO A 117 -18.32 -26.57 -12.37
N VAL A 118 -19.28 -27.37 -12.86
CA VAL A 118 -20.39 -26.87 -13.70
C VAL A 118 -21.27 -25.93 -12.88
N ILE A 119 -21.60 -26.31 -11.65
CA ILE A 119 -22.47 -25.52 -10.77
C ILE A 119 -21.77 -24.23 -10.34
N MET A 120 -20.46 -24.29 -10.05
CA MET A 120 -19.67 -23.09 -9.76
C MET A 120 -19.63 -22.14 -10.96
N SER A 121 -19.48 -22.66 -12.18
CA SER A 121 -19.58 -21.85 -13.41
C SER A 121 -20.98 -21.21 -13.57
N ILE A 122 -22.07 -21.93 -13.27
CA ILE A 122 -23.42 -21.34 -13.31
C ILE A 122 -23.54 -20.23 -12.27
N LEU A 123 -23.11 -20.47 -11.02
CA LEU A 123 -23.15 -19.49 -9.94
C LEU A 123 -22.37 -18.23 -10.31
N LYS A 124 -21.14 -18.38 -10.81
CA LYS A 124 -20.27 -17.28 -11.26
C LYS A 124 -20.95 -16.38 -12.28
N ASN A 125 -21.65 -16.97 -13.24
CA ASN A 125 -22.32 -16.24 -14.32
C ASN A 125 -23.73 -15.75 -13.93
N THR A 126 -24.24 -16.08 -12.75
CA THR A 126 -25.58 -15.66 -12.30
C THR A 126 -25.50 -14.30 -11.59
N PRO A 127 -26.08 -13.22 -12.14
CA PRO A 127 -25.92 -11.87 -11.57
C PRO A 127 -26.50 -11.70 -10.16
N HIS A 128 -27.62 -12.38 -9.89
CA HIS A 128 -28.28 -12.37 -8.59
C HIS A 128 -28.67 -13.79 -8.18
N ILE A 129 -27.96 -14.33 -7.20
CA ILE A 129 -28.16 -15.67 -6.66
C ILE A 129 -29.13 -15.60 -5.49
N ASP A 130 -30.13 -16.48 -5.45
CA ASP A 130 -31.05 -16.54 -4.31
C ASP A 130 -30.33 -16.93 -3.00
N ASP A 131 -30.66 -16.25 -1.90
CA ASP A 131 -30.06 -16.47 -0.56
C ASP A 131 -30.11 -17.92 -0.07
N LYS A 132 -31.08 -18.72 -0.54
CA LYS A 132 -31.17 -20.14 -0.19
C LYS A 132 -29.92 -20.91 -0.64
N PHE A 133 -29.33 -20.56 -1.78
CA PHE A 133 -28.12 -21.19 -2.31
C PHE A 133 -26.88 -20.67 -1.60
N LEU A 134 -26.78 -19.35 -1.41
CA LEU A 134 -25.66 -18.72 -0.70
C LEU A 134 -25.52 -19.26 0.73
N ARG A 135 -26.63 -19.45 1.44
CA ARG A 135 -26.62 -20.06 2.79
C ARG A 135 -26.06 -21.48 2.82
N VAL A 136 -26.24 -22.26 1.77
CA VAL A 136 -25.64 -23.61 1.68
C VAL A 136 -24.14 -23.51 1.44
N LEU A 137 -23.70 -22.62 0.55
CA LEU A 137 -22.28 -22.39 0.26
C LEU A 137 -21.52 -21.92 1.51
N VAL A 138 -22.08 -20.98 2.27
CA VAL A 138 -21.44 -20.45 3.50
C VAL A 138 -21.32 -21.50 4.61
N ARG A 139 -22.29 -22.43 4.71
CA ARG A 139 -22.30 -23.48 5.74
C ARG A 139 -21.26 -24.57 5.51
N ASP A 140 -20.79 -24.73 4.28
CA ASP A 140 -19.85 -25.77 3.89
C ASP A 140 -18.54 -25.14 3.40
N ARG A 141 -17.48 -25.31 4.18
CA ARG A 141 -16.17 -24.70 3.90
C ARG A 141 -15.55 -25.17 2.58
N GLU A 142 -15.78 -26.42 2.18
CA GLU A 142 -15.25 -26.93 0.90
C GLU A 142 -15.96 -26.23 -0.26
N LEU A 143 -17.29 -26.10 -0.18
CA LEU A 143 -18.07 -25.40 -1.20
C LEU A 143 -17.72 -23.91 -1.26
N TYR A 144 -17.60 -23.22 -0.13
CA TYR A 144 -17.21 -21.82 -0.09
C TYR A 144 -15.83 -21.59 -0.73
N ASN A 145 -14.85 -22.44 -0.41
CA ASN A 145 -13.51 -22.30 -0.97
C ASN A 145 -13.48 -22.45 -2.50
N ASP A 146 -14.30 -23.36 -3.03
CA ASP A 146 -14.42 -23.64 -4.47
C ASP A 146 -15.17 -22.53 -5.25
N THR A 147 -15.84 -21.59 -4.57
CA THR A 147 -16.55 -20.50 -5.26
C THR A 147 -15.62 -19.41 -5.79
N ASP A 148 -15.92 -18.92 -6.99
CA ASP A 148 -15.30 -17.74 -7.58
C ASP A 148 -15.59 -16.46 -6.78
N THR A 149 -14.72 -15.45 -6.92
CA THR A 149 -14.85 -14.15 -6.25
C THR A 149 -16.18 -13.46 -6.57
N GLU A 150 -16.71 -13.60 -7.79
CA GLU A 150 -18.01 -13.06 -8.21
C GLU A 150 -19.15 -13.52 -7.29
N VAL A 151 -19.14 -14.81 -6.92
CA VAL A 151 -20.13 -15.40 -6.02
C VAL A 151 -19.88 -14.96 -4.59
N LYS A 152 -18.60 -14.96 -4.16
CA LYS A 152 -18.21 -14.49 -2.83
C LYS A 152 -18.58 -13.04 -2.60
N ARG A 153 -18.52 -12.16 -3.60
CA ARG A 153 -18.98 -10.77 -3.52
C ARG A 153 -20.45 -10.67 -3.08
N GLN A 154 -21.33 -11.49 -3.66
CA GLN A 154 -22.74 -11.54 -3.28
C GLN A 154 -22.92 -12.03 -1.83
N ILE A 155 -22.08 -12.97 -1.36
CA ILE A 155 -22.07 -13.43 0.04
C ILE A 155 -21.58 -12.32 0.98
N TRP A 156 -20.49 -11.65 0.62
CA TRP A 156 -19.81 -10.65 1.46
C TRP A 156 -20.64 -9.39 1.66
N GLN A 157 -21.46 -9.00 0.68
CA GLN A 157 -22.31 -7.80 0.75
C GLN A 157 -23.24 -7.80 1.97
N ASP A 158 -23.68 -8.97 2.42
CA ASP A 158 -24.58 -9.13 3.57
C ASP A 158 -23.92 -9.85 4.76
N ASN A 159 -22.61 -10.13 4.69
CA ASN A 159 -21.86 -10.81 5.74
C ASN A 159 -20.51 -10.12 6.02
N GLN A 160 -20.58 -9.03 6.80
CA GLN A 160 -19.43 -8.19 7.12
C GLN A 160 -18.30 -8.92 7.85
N SER A 161 -18.63 -9.83 8.77
CA SER A 161 -17.61 -10.60 9.49
C SER A 161 -16.81 -11.49 8.55
N LEU A 162 -17.49 -12.21 7.64
CA LEU A 162 -16.81 -13.10 6.70
C LEU A 162 -15.93 -12.31 5.72
N PHE A 163 -16.40 -11.16 5.24
CA PHE A 163 -15.57 -10.30 4.40
C PHE A 163 -14.37 -9.72 5.17
N GLY A 164 -14.58 -9.32 6.42
CA GLY A 164 -13.52 -8.88 7.32
C GLY A 164 -12.43 -9.94 7.51
N ASP A 165 -12.80 -11.20 7.66
CA ASP A 165 -11.86 -12.32 7.79
C ASP A 165 -10.99 -12.53 6.53
N GLU A 166 -11.53 -12.28 5.34
CA GLU A 166 -10.80 -12.38 4.06
C GLU A 166 -9.90 -11.16 3.81
N VAL A 167 -10.34 -9.96 4.21
CA VAL A 167 -9.65 -8.69 3.95
C VAL A 167 -8.56 -8.42 5.00
N SER A 168 -8.79 -8.74 6.26
CA SER A 168 -7.88 -8.42 7.38
C SER A 168 -6.43 -8.95 7.20
N PRO A 169 -6.21 -10.20 6.69
CA PRO A 169 -4.87 -10.68 6.39
C PRO A 169 -4.16 -9.83 5.32
N LEU A 170 -4.90 -9.34 4.32
CA LEU A 170 -4.36 -8.48 3.27
C LEU A 170 -3.95 -7.12 3.82
N LEU A 171 -4.79 -6.52 4.67
CA LEU A 171 -4.46 -5.24 5.32
C LEU A 171 -3.21 -5.37 6.19
N SER A 172 -3.10 -6.47 6.95
CA SER A 172 -1.92 -6.76 7.78
C SER A 172 -0.66 -6.99 6.93
N GLN A 173 -0.81 -7.71 5.82
CA GLN A 173 0.28 -7.93 4.85
C GLN A 173 0.76 -6.59 4.26
N TYR A 174 -0.15 -5.71 3.84
CA TYR A 174 0.20 -4.42 3.26
C TYR A 174 1.06 -3.56 4.21
N ILE A 175 0.65 -3.47 5.48
CA ILE A 175 1.42 -2.72 6.49
C ILE A 175 2.82 -3.33 6.66
N ARG A 176 2.91 -4.66 6.75
CA ARG A 176 4.19 -5.36 6.86
C ARG A 176 5.10 -5.09 5.67
N GLU A 177 4.56 -5.08 4.45
CA GLU A 177 5.32 -4.76 3.24
C GLU A 177 5.90 -3.33 3.29
N LYS A 178 5.13 -2.34 3.79
CA LYS A 178 5.63 -0.96 3.97
C LYS A 178 6.69 -0.85 5.05
N GLU A 179 6.48 -1.50 6.20
CA GLU A 179 7.44 -1.53 7.30
C GLU A 179 8.75 -2.21 6.88
N ASN A 180 8.67 -3.30 6.09
CA ASN A 180 9.86 -3.96 5.56
C ASN A 180 10.72 -2.99 4.72
N VAL A 181 10.10 -2.17 3.87
CA VAL A 181 10.84 -1.16 3.08
C VAL A 181 11.46 -0.09 3.99
N LEU A 182 10.74 0.36 5.02
CA LEU A 182 11.24 1.40 5.93
C LEU A 182 12.45 0.92 6.74
N PHE A 183 12.39 -0.31 7.25
CA PHE A 183 13.39 -0.86 8.17
C PHE A 183 14.42 -1.79 7.53
N ASP A 184 14.38 -1.99 6.22
CA ASP A 184 15.43 -2.69 5.48
C ASP A 184 16.77 -1.96 5.66
N HIS A 185 17.79 -2.68 6.15
CA HIS A 185 19.12 -2.17 6.44
C HIS A 185 20.18 -2.75 5.49
N GLU A 186 19.79 -3.64 4.56
CA GLU A 186 20.69 -4.23 3.56
C GLU A 186 20.64 -3.45 2.25
N ASN A 187 19.46 -2.95 1.86
CA ASN A 187 19.27 -2.25 0.61
C ASN A 187 18.95 -0.75 0.76
N LEU A 188 19.88 0.11 0.36
CA LEU A 188 19.68 1.58 0.31
C LEU A 188 19.23 2.11 -1.06
N THR A 189 19.12 1.24 -2.07
CA THR A 189 18.68 1.64 -3.41
C THR A 189 17.15 1.72 -3.52
N ASN A 190 16.43 0.94 -2.71
CA ASN A 190 14.97 0.89 -2.69
C ASN A 190 14.39 1.82 -1.61
N LEU A 191 14.52 3.13 -1.80
CA LEU A 191 13.98 4.10 -0.84
C LEU A 191 12.45 4.16 -0.87
N PHE A 192 11.86 4.42 0.30
CA PHE A 192 10.40 4.43 0.50
C PHE A 192 9.63 5.36 -0.47
N PHE A 193 10.20 6.53 -0.80
CA PHE A 193 9.59 7.52 -1.70
C PHE A 193 9.97 7.35 -3.18
N SER A 194 10.76 6.33 -3.54
CA SER A 194 11.19 6.07 -4.91
C SER A 194 10.07 5.57 -5.84
N PRO A 195 9.18 4.65 -5.42
CA PRO A 195 8.18 4.09 -6.32
C PRO A 195 7.20 5.14 -6.82
N SER A 196 6.94 5.13 -8.13
CA SER A 196 5.90 6.00 -8.72
C SER A 196 4.50 5.59 -8.24
N PRO A 197 3.52 6.51 -8.24
CA PRO A 197 2.16 6.15 -7.81
C PRO A 197 1.54 4.99 -8.59
N LYS A 198 1.91 4.81 -9.87
CA LYS A 198 1.44 3.69 -10.71
C LYS A 198 2.02 2.35 -10.25
N VAL A 199 3.31 2.31 -9.94
CA VAL A 199 3.97 1.09 -9.43
C VAL A 199 3.39 0.69 -8.07
N ARG A 200 3.14 1.66 -7.19
CA ARG A 200 2.62 1.38 -5.84
C ARG A 200 1.29 0.63 -5.86
N ARG A 201 0.33 1.12 -6.65
CA ARG A 201 -1.01 0.52 -6.74
C ARG A 201 -1.06 -0.79 -7.55
N GLN A 202 0.01 -1.16 -8.25
CA GLN A 202 0.16 -2.48 -8.89
C GLN A 202 0.59 -3.57 -7.89
N GLY A 203 0.82 -3.23 -6.61
CA GLY A 203 1.14 -4.20 -5.56
C GLY A 203 0.06 -5.29 -5.41
N ALA A 204 0.49 -6.51 -5.09
CA ALA A 204 -0.38 -7.69 -5.05
C ALA A 204 -1.58 -7.52 -4.11
N VAL A 205 -1.37 -6.89 -2.95
CA VAL A 205 -2.46 -6.62 -2.00
C VAL A 205 -3.51 -5.67 -2.58
N VAL A 206 -3.08 -4.54 -3.16
CA VAL A 206 -4.00 -3.54 -3.73
C VAL A 206 -4.82 -4.13 -4.87
N GLN A 207 -4.16 -4.87 -5.77
CA GLN A 207 -4.82 -5.54 -6.88
C GLN A 207 -5.81 -6.62 -6.41
N LYS A 208 -5.44 -7.40 -5.38
CA LYS A 208 -6.34 -8.40 -4.81
C LYS A 208 -7.55 -7.76 -4.13
N LEU A 209 -7.38 -6.66 -3.41
CA LEU A 209 -8.49 -5.91 -2.81
C LEU A 209 -9.42 -5.32 -3.89
N ALA A 210 -8.86 -4.70 -4.92
CA ALA A 210 -9.63 -4.18 -6.06
C ALA A 210 -10.42 -5.29 -6.74
N HIS A 211 -9.81 -6.47 -6.96
CA HIS A 211 -10.49 -7.64 -7.49
C HIS A 211 -11.61 -8.14 -6.55
N MET A 212 -11.36 -8.23 -5.24
CA MET A 212 -12.38 -8.66 -4.28
C MET A 212 -13.57 -7.71 -4.22
N ILE A 213 -13.36 -6.40 -4.37
CA ILE A 213 -14.42 -5.39 -4.37
C ILE A 213 -15.22 -5.44 -5.69
N GLY A 214 -14.53 -5.53 -6.83
CA GLY A 214 -15.17 -5.44 -8.15
C GLY A 214 -15.97 -4.16 -8.31
N THR A 215 -17.21 -4.25 -8.79
CA THR A 215 -18.14 -3.13 -8.96
C THR A 215 -18.99 -2.83 -7.71
N SER A 216 -18.78 -3.54 -6.61
CA SER A 216 -19.64 -3.46 -5.43
C SER A 216 -19.31 -2.26 -4.54
N VAL A 217 -20.10 -1.19 -4.64
CA VAL A 217 -19.99 0.00 -3.78
C VAL A 217 -20.07 -0.35 -2.29
N LYS A 218 -20.96 -1.27 -1.90
CA LYS A 218 -21.06 -1.73 -0.50
C LYS A 218 -19.75 -2.30 0.03
N LEU A 219 -19.08 -3.15 -0.76
CA LEU A 219 -17.81 -3.77 -0.33
C LEU A 219 -16.69 -2.74 -0.28
N TYR A 220 -16.68 -1.79 -1.22
CA TYR A 220 -15.76 -0.66 -1.19
C TYR A 220 -15.92 0.15 0.10
N ASP A 221 -17.16 0.54 0.45
CA ASP A 221 -17.46 1.28 1.67
C ASP A 221 -17.04 0.52 2.95
N MET A 222 -17.24 -0.80 2.97
CA MET A 222 -16.79 -1.65 4.08
C MET A 222 -15.27 -1.64 4.22
N VAL A 223 -14.52 -1.73 3.11
CA VAL A 223 -13.05 -1.60 3.16
C VAL A 223 -12.65 -0.22 3.67
N LEU A 224 -13.28 0.86 3.19
CA LEU A 224 -13.01 2.21 3.70
C LEU A 224 -13.29 2.33 5.21
N GLN A 225 -14.36 1.71 5.70
CA GLN A 225 -14.67 1.66 7.13
C GLN A 225 -13.60 0.89 7.93
N PHE A 226 -13.11 -0.24 7.41
CA PHE A 226 -12.01 -0.97 8.02
C PHE A 226 -10.73 -0.13 8.07
N LEU A 227 -10.39 0.56 6.98
CA LEU A 227 -9.21 1.45 6.93
C LEU A 227 -9.32 2.59 7.95
N ARG A 228 -10.48 3.25 8.07
CA ARG A 228 -10.72 4.30 9.09
C ARG A 228 -10.57 3.75 10.50
N THR A 229 -11.18 2.60 10.78
CA THR A 229 -11.13 1.95 12.10
C THR A 229 -9.69 1.57 12.48
N LEU A 230 -8.95 0.98 11.55
CA LEU A 230 -7.56 0.59 11.77
C LEU A 230 -6.66 1.82 11.91
N PHE A 231 -6.84 2.85 11.09
CA PHE A 231 -6.11 4.11 11.22
C PHE A 231 -6.29 4.75 12.60
N LEU A 232 -7.53 4.81 13.11
CA LEU A 232 -7.80 5.33 14.45
C LEU A 232 -7.13 4.49 15.53
N ARG A 233 -7.30 3.15 15.46
CA ARG A 233 -6.85 2.22 16.49
C ARG A 233 -5.33 2.10 16.57
N THR A 234 -4.63 2.08 15.43
CA THR A 234 -3.19 1.81 15.37
C THR A 234 -2.35 3.05 15.14
N ARG A 235 -2.96 4.17 14.73
CA ARG A 235 -2.27 5.39 14.28
C ARG A 235 -1.34 5.18 13.07
N ASN A 236 -1.49 4.07 12.35
CA ASN A 236 -0.64 3.78 11.20
C ASN A 236 -1.14 4.49 9.94
N VAL A 237 -0.38 5.49 9.50
CA VAL A 237 -0.69 6.34 8.33
C VAL A 237 -0.69 5.57 7.01
N HIS A 238 -0.13 4.36 6.93
CA HIS A 238 -0.15 3.57 5.70
C HIS A 238 -1.55 3.07 5.32
N TYR A 239 -2.51 3.07 6.24
CA TYR A 239 -3.93 2.86 5.86
C TYR A 239 -4.48 4.02 5.03
N CYS A 240 -3.98 5.24 5.24
CA CYS A 240 -4.30 6.39 4.40
C CYS A 240 -3.68 6.23 3.00
N THR A 241 -2.44 5.73 2.92
CA THR A 241 -1.80 5.35 1.66
C THR A 241 -2.64 4.31 0.90
N LEU A 242 -3.08 3.25 1.59
CA LEU A 242 -3.88 2.19 1.00
C LEU A 242 -5.24 2.70 0.50
N ARG A 243 -5.88 3.63 1.22
CA ARG A 243 -7.11 4.30 0.76
C ARG A 243 -6.91 4.96 -0.60
N ALA A 244 -5.87 5.77 -0.74
CA ALA A 244 -5.58 6.50 -1.97
C ALA A 244 -5.18 5.56 -3.11
N GLU A 245 -4.30 4.57 -2.84
CA GLU A 245 -3.86 3.58 -3.82
C GLU A 245 -5.03 2.71 -4.32
N LEU A 246 -5.94 2.29 -3.44
CA LEU A 246 -7.10 1.49 -3.79
C LEU A 246 -8.07 2.26 -4.69
N LEU A 247 -8.39 3.51 -4.35
CA LEU A 247 -9.24 4.37 -5.18
C LEU A 247 -8.63 4.57 -6.58
N MET A 248 -7.32 4.80 -6.65
CA MET A 248 -6.64 4.94 -7.94
C MET A 248 -6.49 3.62 -8.70
N ALA A 249 -6.41 2.47 -8.03
CA ALA A 249 -6.45 1.17 -8.68
C ALA A 249 -7.82 0.90 -9.32
N LEU A 250 -8.91 1.22 -8.63
CA LEU A 250 -10.27 1.10 -9.17
C LEU A 250 -10.51 2.09 -10.33
N HIS A 251 -9.90 3.27 -10.29
CA HIS A 251 -9.87 4.19 -11.41
C HIS A 251 -9.13 3.63 -12.63
N ASP A 252 -7.94 3.03 -12.43
CA ASP A 252 -7.18 2.39 -13.52
C ASP A 252 -7.93 1.20 -14.15
N LEU A 253 -8.82 0.55 -13.38
CA LEU A 253 -9.73 -0.51 -13.83
C LEU A 253 -11.05 0.02 -14.44
N GLU A 254 -11.22 1.34 -14.51
CA GLU A 254 -12.40 2.02 -15.07
C GLU A 254 -13.74 1.63 -14.40
N ILE A 255 -13.73 1.34 -13.09
CA ILE A 255 -14.92 0.92 -12.34
C ILE A 255 -15.80 2.15 -12.00
N GLN A 256 -16.63 2.57 -12.96
CA GLN A 256 -17.47 3.78 -12.87
C GLN A 256 -18.44 3.75 -11.69
N ASP A 257 -18.96 2.58 -11.31
CA ASP A 257 -19.88 2.42 -10.18
C ASP A 257 -19.31 2.97 -8.87
N ILE A 258 -17.99 2.91 -8.70
CA ILE A 258 -17.30 3.39 -7.49
C ILE A 258 -16.74 4.80 -7.72
N ILE A 259 -16.02 5.04 -8.81
CA ILE A 259 -15.33 6.34 -9.00
C ILE A 259 -16.30 7.51 -9.22
N SER A 260 -17.52 7.25 -9.71
CA SER A 260 -18.53 8.30 -9.90
C SER A 260 -19.21 8.73 -8.59
N VAL A 261 -19.18 7.87 -7.57
CA VAL A 261 -19.83 8.11 -6.27
C VAL A 261 -18.85 8.51 -5.18
N ASP A 262 -17.58 8.12 -5.27
CA ASP A 262 -16.56 8.51 -4.29
C ASP A 262 -16.27 10.02 -4.38
N PRO A 263 -16.54 10.80 -3.31
CA PRO A 263 -16.41 12.26 -3.33
C PRO A 263 -14.95 12.73 -3.38
N CYS A 264 -13.99 11.86 -3.06
CA CYS A 264 -12.56 12.15 -3.04
C CYS A 264 -11.87 11.79 -4.37
N HIS A 265 -12.56 11.13 -5.32
CA HIS A 265 -11.96 10.65 -6.57
C HIS A 265 -11.22 11.74 -7.34
N LYS A 266 -11.91 12.83 -7.70
CA LYS A 266 -11.32 13.92 -8.50
C LYS A 266 -10.15 14.60 -7.79
N PHE A 267 -10.27 14.82 -6.49
CA PHE A 267 -9.20 15.40 -5.67
C PHE A 267 -7.98 14.49 -5.62
N THR A 268 -8.18 13.20 -5.33
CA THR A 268 -7.12 12.20 -5.23
C THR A 268 -6.41 12.03 -6.57
N TRP A 269 -7.16 12.04 -7.68
CA TRP A 269 -6.59 11.97 -9.03
C TRP A 269 -5.75 13.20 -9.38
N CYS A 270 -6.23 14.41 -9.06
CA CYS A 270 -5.47 15.64 -9.27
C CYS A 270 -4.19 15.67 -8.41
N LEU A 271 -4.29 15.26 -7.14
CA LEU A 271 -3.14 15.14 -6.24
C LEU A 271 -2.13 14.08 -6.73
N ASP A 272 -2.60 12.91 -7.18
CA ASP A 272 -1.76 11.84 -7.75
C ASP A 272 -0.95 12.34 -8.96
N ALA A 273 -1.57 13.16 -9.81
CA ALA A 273 -0.88 13.81 -10.93
C ALA A 273 0.23 14.77 -10.45
N CYS A 274 -0.05 15.57 -9.42
CA CYS A 274 0.95 16.46 -8.82
C CYS A 274 2.13 15.69 -8.20
N ILE A 275 1.84 14.60 -7.48
CA ILE A 275 2.86 13.73 -6.87
C ILE A 275 3.73 13.09 -7.97
N ARG A 276 3.10 12.56 -9.03
CA ARG A 276 3.79 11.92 -10.15
C ARG A 276 4.73 12.87 -10.87
N GLU A 277 4.28 14.09 -11.13
CA GLU A 277 5.05 15.11 -11.85
C GLU A 277 5.97 15.94 -10.95
N ARG A 278 5.87 15.76 -9.63
CA ARG A 278 6.64 16.49 -8.60
C ARG A 278 6.54 18.02 -8.74
N ASN A 279 5.40 18.49 -9.25
CA ASN A 279 5.10 19.88 -9.51
C ASN A 279 3.60 20.19 -9.34
N VAL A 280 3.29 21.43 -8.96
CA VAL A 280 1.94 21.99 -8.89
C VAL A 280 1.91 23.32 -9.63
N ASP A 281 1.22 23.35 -10.76
CA ASP A 281 1.04 24.59 -11.52
C ASP A 281 -0.18 25.40 -11.03
N ILE A 282 -0.37 26.59 -11.60
CA ILE A 282 -1.49 27.49 -11.27
C ILE A 282 -2.85 26.84 -11.57
N LYS A 283 -2.94 25.96 -12.58
CA LYS A 283 -4.20 25.31 -12.95
C LYS A 283 -4.58 24.25 -11.92
N ARG A 284 -3.66 23.33 -11.61
CA ARG A 284 -3.88 22.26 -10.63
C ARG A 284 -4.07 22.79 -9.22
N SER A 285 -3.33 23.82 -8.82
CA SER A 285 -3.57 24.49 -7.54
C SER A 285 -4.99 25.05 -7.45
N ARG A 286 -5.50 25.71 -8.49
CA ARG A 286 -6.90 26.17 -8.53
C ARG A 286 -7.91 25.02 -8.50
N GLU A 287 -7.63 23.90 -9.16
CA GLU A 287 -8.49 22.71 -9.11
C GLU A 287 -8.52 22.11 -7.69
N LEU A 288 -7.36 21.87 -7.07
CA LEU A 288 -7.23 21.37 -5.70
C LEU A 288 -7.92 22.30 -4.70
N GLN A 289 -7.70 23.61 -4.82
CA GLN A 289 -8.38 24.60 -4.00
C GLN A 289 -9.89 24.57 -4.23
N GLY A 290 -10.33 24.51 -5.50
CA GLY A 290 -11.74 24.44 -5.85
C GLY A 290 -12.44 23.23 -5.24
N PHE A 291 -11.79 22.07 -5.18
CA PHE A 291 -12.34 20.89 -4.50
C PHE A 291 -12.55 21.14 -3.01
N LEU A 292 -11.56 21.68 -2.31
CA LEU A 292 -11.68 21.99 -0.88
C LEU A 292 -12.76 23.05 -0.60
N ASP A 293 -12.82 24.10 -1.42
CA ASP A 293 -13.76 25.21 -1.25
C ASP A 293 -15.19 24.85 -1.69
N SER A 294 -15.37 23.80 -2.51
CA SER A 294 -16.68 23.35 -3.00
C SER A 294 -17.48 22.52 -1.99
N ILE A 295 -16.89 22.15 -0.86
CA ILE A 295 -17.53 21.30 0.15
C ILE A 295 -18.68 22.08 0.80
N LYS A 296 -19.90 21.60 0.58
CA LYS A 296 -21.12 22.25 1.06
C LYS A 296 -21.36 21.97 2.53
N ARG A 297 -22.06 22.91 3.18
CA ARG A 297 -22.59 22.70 4.52
C ARG A 297 -23.51 21.47 4.55
N GLY A 298 -23.30 20.56 5.50
CA GLY A 298 -23.97 19.26 5.59
C GLY A 298 -23.25 18.11 4.88
N GLN A 299 -22.17 18.36 4.14
CA GLN A 299 -21.31 17.36 3.48
C GLN A 299 -19.90 17.34 4.05
N GLU A 300 -19.71 17.90 5.25
CA GLU A 300 -18.38 18.10 5.82
C GLU A 300 -17.64 16.79 6.07
N GLN A 301 -18.34 15.66 6.22
CA GLN A 301 -17.73 14.32 6.37
C GLN A 301 -16.71 13.98 5.27
N VAL A 302 -16.88 14.54 4.07
CA VAL A 302 -15.91 14.42 2.96
C VAL A 302 -14.52 14.95 3.35
N LEU A 303 -14.43 15.96 4.22
CA LEU A 303 -13.16 16.46 4.75
C LEU A 303 -12.38 15.37 5.50
N GLY A 304 -13.07 14.47 6.20
CA GLY A 304 -12.41 13.35 6.88
C GLY A 304 -11.67 12.47 5.88
N ASP A 305 -12.30 12.15 4.76
CA ASP A 305 -11.70 11.32 3.72
C ASP A 305 -10.60 12.02 2.93
N LEU A 306 -10.78 13.31 2.62
CA LEU A 306 -9.74 14.13 2.01
C LEU A 306 -8.53 14.29 2.93
N SER A 307 -8.77 14.46 4.24
CA SER A 307 -7.71 14.53 5.23
C SER A 307 -6.92 13.23 5.32
N MET A 308 -7.57 12.05 5.22
CA MET A 308 -6.85 10.79 5.10
C MET A 308 -5.97 10.78 3.86
N THR A 309 -6.51 11.12 2.68
CA THR A 309 -5.70 11.19 1.45
C THR A 309 -4.48 12.12 1.60
N LEU A 310 -4.62 13.24 2.31
CA LEU A 310 -3.53 14.18 2.57
C LEU A 310 -2.58 13.73 3.69
N CYS A 311 -3.02 12.85 4.59
CA CYS A 311 -2.21 12.21 5.63
C CYS A 311 -1.34 11.08 5.08
N ASP A 312 -1.52 10.67 3.81
CA ASP A 312 -0.62 9.77 3.10
C ASP A 312 0.83 10.32 3.13
N PRO A 313 1.83 9.57 3.62
CA PRO A 313 3.23 10.00 3.59
C PRO A 313 3.72 10.51 2.24
N TYR A 314 3.24 9.96 1.11
CA TYR A 314 3.63 10.45 -0.22
C TYR A 314 3.05 11.83 -0.53
N ALA A 315 1.83 12.12 -0.07
CA ALA A 315 1.22 13.44 -0.15
C ALA A 315 1.97 14.44 0.73
N ILE A 316 2.24 14.11 1.99
CA ILE A 316 3.03 14.95 2.90
C ILE A 316 4.41 15.27 2.29
N ASN A 317 5.10 14.25 1.77
CA ASN A 317 6.39 14.40 1.11
C ASN A 317 6.33 15.36 -0.08
N PHE A 318 5.30 15.22 -0.93
CA PHE A 318 5.10 16.11 -2.05
C PHE A 318 4.82 17.55 -1.60
N LEU A 319 3.88 17.75 -0.68
CA LEU A 319 3.47 19.08 -0.20
C LEU A 319 4.64 19.82 0.45
N ALA A 320 5.37 19.15 1.36
CA ALA A 320 6.47 19.75 2.09
C ALA A 320 7.68 20.01 1.18
N THR A 321 8.05 19.07 0.30
CA THR A 321 9.13 19.29 -0.67
C THR A 321 8.80 20.44 -1.63
N SER A 322 7.54 20.54 -2.08
CA SER A 322 7.09 21.61 -2.97
C SER A 322 7.09 22.96 -2.26
N ALA A 323 6.67 23.01 -1.00
CA ALA A 323 6.77 24.22 -0.18
C ALA A 323 8.24 24.68 -0.03
N THR A 324 9.17 23.78 0.30
CA THR A 324 10.61 24.11 0.39
C THR A 324 11.17 24.64 -0.93
N LYS A 325 10.80 24.05 -2.07
CA LYS A 325 11.18 24.55 -3.40
C LYS A 325 10.65 25.96 -3.67
N ILE A 326 9.40 26.24 -3.30
CA ILE A 326 8.81 27.58 -3.46
C ILE A 326 9.54 28.58 -2.57
N LEU A 327 9.87 28.23 -1.32
CA LEU A 327 10.64 29.11 -0.43
C LEU A 327 12.00 29.48 -1.03
N GLN A 328 12.70 28.51 -1.65
CA GLN A 328 13.97 28.77 -2.35
C GLN A 328 13.79 29.70 -3.55
N HIS A 329 12.74 29.47 -4.34
CA HIS A 329 12.43 30.35 -5.46
C HIS A 329 12.12 31.77 -4.99
N LEU A 330 11.37 31.93 -3.89
CA LEU A 330 11.07 33.23 -3.30
C LEU A 330 12.33 33.93 -2.79
N ILE A 331 13.26 33.21 -2.15
CA ILE A 331 14.56 33.75 -1.76
C ILE A 331 15.30 34.31 -2.99
N ASN A 332 15.38 33.52 -4.07
CA ASN A 332 16.10 33.90 -5.29
C ASN A 332 15.45 35.05 -6.08
N THR A 333 14.15 35.30 -5.84
CA THR A 333 13.37 36.34 -6.53
C THR A 333 12.99 37.50 -5.61
N GLU A 334 13.52 37.52 -4.38
CA GLU A 334 13.21 38.51 -3.34
C GLU A 334 11.69 38.62 -3.03
N GLY A 335 10.97 37.51 -3.21
CA GLY A 335 9.53 37.42 -2.98
C GLY A 335 9.17 37.07 -1.53
N LEU A 336 7.96 37.46 -1.10
CA LEU A 336 7.44 37.16 0.24
C LEU A 336 6.55 35.91 0.24
N PRO A 337 6.62 35.03 1.27
CA PRO A 337 5.75 33.85 1.39
C PRO A 337 4.26 34.13 1.30
N ARG A 338 3.82 35.25 1.90
CA ARG A 338 2.40 35.65 1.95
C ARG A 338 1.81 36.00 0.59
N ASP A 339 2.64 36.35 -0.39
CA ASP A 339 2.19 36.75 -1.72
C ASP A 339 2.08 35.54 -2.66
N ASN A 340 2.59 34.37 -2.25
CA ASN A 340 2.52 33.13 -3.03
C ASN A 340 1.29 32.29 -2.64
N THR A 341 0.22 32.37 -3.44
CA THR A 341 -1.04 31.66 -3.17
C THR A 341 -0.90 30.14 -3.22
N ILE A 342 0.03 29.61 -4.04
CA ILE A 342 0.28 28.16 -4.13
C ILE A 342 0.88 27.66 -2.82
N LEU A 343 1.88 28.37 -2.28
CA LEU A 343 2.48 28.05 -0.99
C LEU A 343 1.42 28.01 0.13
N ILE A 344 0.53 29.01 0.19
CA ILE A 344 -0.54 29.06 1.18
C ILE A 344 -1.47 27.85 1.04
N LEU A 345 -1.84 27.47 -0.19
CA LEU A 345 -2.65 26.28 -0.44
C LEU A 345 -1.95 24.99 0.03
N LEU A 346 -0.66 24.83 -0.27
CA LEU A 346 0.11 23.65 0.15
C LEU A 346 0.17 23.54 1.68
N LEU A 347 0.37 24.65 2.39
CA LEU A 347 0.37 24.68 3.85
C LEU A 347 -1.01 24.37 4.44
N ARG A 348 -2.08 24.88 3.82
CA ARG A 348 -3.47 24.57 4.17
C ARG A 348 -3.77 23.08 4.01
N MET A 349 -3.42 22.49 2.86
CA MET A 349 -3.55 21.05 2.61
C MET A 349 -2.72 20.21 3.58
N LEU A 350 -1.48 20.65 3.89
CA LEU A 350 -0.63 19.98 4.86
C LEU A 350 -1.25 20.02 6.26
N ALA A 351 -1.78 21.17 6.69
CA ALA A 351 -2.49 21.29 7.96
C ALA A 351 -3.70 20.34 8.05
N LEU A 352 -4.48 20.24 6.96
CA LEU A 352 -5.61 19.34 6.86
C LEU A 352 -5.20 17.87 6.99
N GLY A 353 -4.15 17.44 6.27
CA GLY A 353 -3.62 16.07 6.37
C GLY A 353 -3.08 15.73 7.75
N LEU A 354 -2.33 16.65 8.38
CA LEU A 354 -1.76 16.44 9.72
C LEU A 354 -2.82 16.38 10.83
N SER A 355 -4.04 16.86 10.55
CA SER A 355 -5.18 16.84 11.47
C SER A 355 -6.12 15.66 11.24
N ALA A 356 -5.82 14.77 10.28
CA ALA A 356 -6.73 13.70 9.85
C ALA A 356 -7.16 12.77 10.99
N TRP A 357 -6.20 12.31 11.81
CA TRP A 357 -6.52 11.43 12.94
C TRP A 357 -7.49 12.09 13.92
N VAL A 358 -7.21 13.33 14.33
CA VAL A 358 -8.04 14.09 15.28
C VAL A 358 -9.42 14.38 14.69
N MET A 359 -9.49 14.74 13.41
CA MET A 359 -10.74 15.03 12.71
C MET A 359 -11.66 13.80 12.68
N ILE A 360 -11.10 12.62 12.38
CA ILE A 360 -11.86 11.38 12.30
C ILE A 360 -12.23 10.86 13.69
N ASP A 361 -11.35 11.00 14.68
CA ASP A 361 -11.61 10.57 16.06
C ASP A 361 -12.72 11.41 16.70
N SER A 362 -12.61 12.74 16.60
CA SER A 362 -13.58 13.69 17.16
C SER A 362 -14.91 13.76 16.39
N GLN A 363 -14.93 13.28 15.14
CA GLN A 363 -16.03 13.48 14.19
C GLN A 363 -16.35 14.97 13.93
N GLU A 364 -15.42 15.88 14.25
CA GLU A 364 -15.53 17.30 13.95
C GLU A 364 -14.89 17.63 12.60
N PHE A 365 -15.67 17.49 11.53
CA PHE A 365 -15.21 17.73 10.18
C PHE A 365 -15.14 19.23 9.86
N LYS A 366 -14.07 19.87 10.31
CA LYS A 366 -13.78 21.28 10.02
C LYS A 366 -12.34 21.42 9.59
N GLU A 367 -12.12 22.26 8.59
CA GLU A 367 -10.77 22.55 8.18
C GLU A 367 -9.98 23.28 9.29
N PRO A 368 -8.78 22.80 9.64
CA PRO A 368 -7.93 23.48 10.62
C PRO A 368 -7.52 24.85 10.08
N LYS A 369 -7.67 25.88 10.91
CA LYS A 369 -7.22 27.24 10.56
C LYS A 369 -5.69 27.26 10.57
N LEU A 370 -5.08 27.59 9.43
CA LEU A 370 -3.65 27.88 9.37
C LEU A 370 -3.39 29.21 10.07
N ASP A 371 -2.59 29.19 11.13
CA ASP A 371 -2.19 30.43 11.82
C ASP A 371 -1.41 31.33 10.86
N SER A 372 -1.87 32.57 10.71
CA SER A 372 -1.19 33.62 9.95
C SER A 372 0.28 33.82 10.35
N GLN A 373 0.65 33.52 11.60
CA GLN A 373 2.03 33.62 12.08
C GLN A 373 2.96 32.59 11.43
N VAL A 374 2.42 31.46 10.95
CA VAL A 374 3.20 30.50 10.14
C VAL A 374 3.76 31.18 8.90
N VAL A 375 2.92 31.93 8.18
CA VAL A 375 3.31 32.57 6.92
C VAL A 375 4.05 33.89 7.15
N THR A 376 3.70 34.63 8.20
CA THR A 376 4.22 36.00 8.44
C THR A 376 5.43 36.07 9.35
N LYS A 377 5.71 35.03 10.15
CA LYS A 377 6.85 35.01 11.09
C LYS A 377 7.72 33.77 10.91
N TYR A 378 7.13 32.56 10.98
CA TYR A 378 7.90 31.32 10.88
C TYR A 378 8.59 31.16 9.53
N LEU A 379 7.84 31.27 8.42
CA LEU A 379 8.43 31.11 7.09
C LEU A 379 9.51 32.15 6.77
N PRO A 380 9.35 33.45 7.09
CA PRO A 380 10.44 34.42 6.98
C PRO A 380 11.66 34.07 7.85
N ALA A 381 11.46 33.59 9.08
CA ALA A 381 12.56 33.16 9.95
C ALA A 381 13.31 31.95 9.35
N LEU A 382 12.57 30.97 8.81
CA LEU A 382 13.15 29.83 8.11
C LEU A 382 13.86 30.26 6.83
N MET A 383 13.30 31.18 6.05
CA MET A 383 13.96 31.74 4.86
C MET A 383 15.24 32.48 5.23
N SER A 384 15.27 33.21 6.34
CA SER A 384 16.51 33.83 6.84
C SER A 384 17.58 32.78 7.13
N LEU A 385 17.21 31.69 7.80
CA LEU A 385 18.09 30.54 8.03
C LEU A 385 18.59 29.93 6.70
N MET A 386 17.70 29.75 5.72
CA MET A 386 18.05 29.25 4.39
C MET A 386 19.00 30.19 3.62
N VAL A 387 18.82 31.51 3.76
CA VAL A 387 19.71 32.52 3.16
C VAL A 387 21.08 32.46 3.81
N ASP A 388 21.17 32.42 5.14
CA ASP A 388 22.44 32.28 5.85
C ASP A 388 23.22 31.06 5.37
N ASP A 389 22.53 29.92 5.22
CA ASP A 389 23.14 28.67 4.79
C ASP A 389 23.59 28.76 3.31
N GLN A 390 22.80 29.36 2.42
CA GLN A 390 23.20 29.61 1.02
C GLN A 390 24.41 30.56 0.91
N VAL A 391 24.45 31.62 1.72
CA VAL A 391 25.57 32.56 1.76
C VAL A 391 26.82 31.86 2.28
N ARG A 392 26.70 31.03 3.32
CA ARG A 392 27.82 30.22 3.84
C ARG A 392 28.34 29.23 2.79
N ALA A 393 27.44 28.56 2.09
CA ALA A 393 27.81 27.63 1.03
C ALA A 393 28.54 28.33 -0.13
N LEU A 394 28.13 29.55 -0.50
CA LEU A 394 28.82 30.38 -1.48
C LEU A 394 30.20 30.83 -0.97
N HIS A 395 30.26 31.29 0.27
CA HIS A 395 31.48 31.75 0.92
C HIS A 395 32.55 30.66 1.01
N ASN A 396 32.13 29.41 1.27
CA ASN A 396 33.01 28.24 1.26
C ASN A 396 33.60 27.92 -0.13
N LYS A 397 33.09 28.52 -1.20
CA LYS A 397 33.64 28.40 -2.56
C LYS A 397 34.56 29.56 -2.95
N LEU A 398 34.62 30.63 -2.16
CA LEU A 398 35.50 31.77 -2.43
C LEU A 398 36.97 31.44 -2.12
N PRO A 399 37.93 32.07 -2.83
CA PRO A 399 39.36 32.00 -2.52
C PRO A 399 39.67 32.38 -1.06
N PRO A 400 40.73 31.83 -0.43
CA PRO A 400 41.06 32.09 0.97
C PRO A 400 41.21 33.59 1.31
N ASP A 401 41.82 34.36 0.40
CA ASP A 401 42.10 35.78 0.59
C ASP A 401 40.82 36.64 0.56
N GLU A 402 39.84 36.25 -0.25
CA GLU A 402 38.51 36.87 -0.32
C GLU A 402 37.60 36.41 0.83
N ARG A 403 37.86 35.22 1.36
CA ARG A 403 37.13 34.63 2.48
C ARG A 403 37.33 35.46 3.76
N GLU A 404 38.56 35.77 4.14
CA GLU A 404 38.85 36.56 5.36
C GLU A 404 38.22 37.97 5.31
N SER A 405 38.20 38.58 4.12
CA SER A 405 37.57 39.89 3.90
C SER A 405 36.03 39.83 3.99
N ALA A 406 35.42 38.71 3.61
CA ALA A 406 33.97 38.52 3.68
C ALA A 406 33.47 38.07 5.07
N ILE A 407 34.25 37.27 5.83
CA ILE A 407 33.89 36.83 7.21
C ILE A 407 33.73 38.02 8.16
N THR A 408 34.56 39.06 7.99
CA THR A 408 34.55 40.24 8.86
C THR A 408 33.32 41.14 8.67
N THR A 409 32.49 40.90 7.65
CA THR A 409 31.36 41.77 7.32
C THR A 409 30.00 41.20 7.76
N ILE A 410 29.76 39.88 7.70
CA ILE A 410 28.51 39.26 8.19
C ILE A 410 28.76 37.82 8.70
N GLU A 411 28.50 37.56 9.98
CA GLU A 411 28.63 36.23 10.60
C GLU A 411 27.38 35.36 10.35
N HIS A 412 27.35 34.60 9.25
CA HIS A 412 26.24 33.70 8.88
C HIS A 412 26.33 32.29 9.51
N SER A 413 27.00 32.18 10.67
CA SER A 413 27.25 30.92 11.39
C SER A 413 26.54 30.85 12.75
N GLY A 414 25.69 31.83 13.06
CA GLY A 414 24.92 31.88 14.30
C GLY A 414 23.90 30.73 14.44
N PRO A 415 23.29 30.56 15.63
CA PRO A 415 22.25 29.56 15.86
C PRO A 415 21.05 29.76 14.91
N PRO A 416 20.18 28.74 14.76
CA PRO A 416 18.90 28.95 14.10
C PRO A 416 18.08 30.03 14.85
N PRO A 417 17.25 30.82 14.17
CA PRO A 417 16.41 31.82 14.84
C PRO A 417 15.49 31.19 15.90
N ASP A 418 15.39 31.78 17.10
CA ASP A 418 14.54 31.30 18.21
C ASP A 418 13.07 31.09 17.78
N ALA A 419 12.60 31.93 16.85
CA ALA A 419 11.27 31.82 16.28
C ALA A 419 11.05 30.45 15.61
N CYS A 420 12.04 29.90 14.90
CA CYS A 420 11.93 28.60 14.24
C CYS A 420 11.61 27.50 15.25
N GLU A 421 12.38 27.42 16.34
CA GLU A 421 12.18 26.41 17.38
C GLU A 421 10.84 26.61 18.10
N ALA A 422 10.49 27.84 18.46
CA ALA A 422 9.22 28.15 19.13
C ALA A 422 8.00 27.68 18.32
N TYR A 423 7.94 27.99 17.02
CA TYR A 423 6.81 27.55 16.17
C TYR A 423 6.81 26.05 15.88
N MET A 424 7.98 25.40 15.83
CA MET A 424 8.08 23.95 15.64
C MET A 424 7.49 23.16 16.82
N ARG A 425 7.59 23.69 18.04
CA ARG A 425 6.97 23.10 19.24
C ARG A 425 5.43 23.21 19.25
N GLU A 426 4.88 24.25 18.62
CA GLU A 426 3.43 24.53 18.66
C GLU A 426 2.66 24.04 17.43
N SER A 427 3.29 24.09 16.25
CA SER A 427 2.68 23.82 14.95
C SER A 427 3.29 22.60 14.27
N SER A 428 2.46 21.59 14.02
CA SER A 428 2.86 20.41 13.25
C SER A 428 3.27 20.75 11.82
N VAL A 429 2.66 21.77 11.22
CA VAL A 429 3.03 22.23 9.86
C VAL A 429 4.46 22.75 9.86
N CYS A 430 4.83 23.59 10.84
CA CYS A 430 6.18 24.11 10.98
C CYS A 430 7.20 22.99 11.20
N GLY A 431 6.89 22.03 12.07
CA GLY A 431 7.74 20.85 12.29
C GLY A 431 7.99 20.07 10.99
N VAL A 432 6.96 19.81 10.19
CA VAL A 432 7.11 19.12 8.90
C VAL A 432 7.94 19.95 7.91
N ILE A 433 7.71 21.25 7.78
CA ILE A 433 8.54 22.08 6.89
C ILE A 433 10.02 22.08 7.32
N ALA A 434 10.30 22.14 8.63
CA ALA A 434 11.66 22.00 9.16
C ALA A 434 12.27 20.64 8.84
N MET A 435 11.53 19.53 9.03
CA MET A 435 11.98 18.18 8.65
C MET A 435 12.39 18.13 7.18
N TYR A 436 11.57 18.67 6.28
CA TYR A 436 11.87 18.66 4.84
C TYR A 436 12.96 19.65 4.44
N TYR A 437 13.18 20.72 5.21
CA TYR A 437 14.39 21.54 5.09
C TYR A 437 15.64 20.73 5.49
N THR A 438 15.59 19.95 6.57
CA THR A 438 16.69 19.04 6.95
C THR A 438 17.02 18.04 5.84
N LEU A 439 16.00 17.42 5.22
CA LEU A 439 16.23 16.52 4.07
C LEU A 439 16.83 17.27 2.87
N HIS A 440 16.45 18.53 2.67
CA HIS A 440 17.02 19.36 1.61
C HIS A 440 18.51 19.68 1.88
N ALA A 441 18.83 20.13 3.10
CA ALA A 441 20.21 20.39 3.53
C ALA A 441 21.09 19.13 3.39
N ALA A 442 20.57 17.96 3.77
CA ALA A 442 21.26 16.68 3.60
C ALA A 442 21.54 16.36 2.13
N LYS A 443 20.57 16.60 1.23
CA LYS A 443 20.76 16.42 -0.22
C LYS A 443 21.82 17.35 -0.81
N LEU A 444 21.91 18.58 -0.31
CA LEU A 444 22.95 19.53 -0.71
C LEU A 444 24.31 19.24 -0.07
N ARG A 445 24.38 18.26 0.85
CA ARG A 445 25.58 17.95 1.65
C ARG A 445 26.07 19.17 2.46
N ASP A 446 25.14 20.01 2.90
CA ASP A 446 25.45 21.19 3.70
C ASP A 446 25.52 20.82 5.18
N ARG A 447 26.73 20.47 5.64
CA ARG A 447 27.02 20.17 7.06
C ARG A 447 26.55 21.28 7.99
N GLY A 448 26.78 22.53 7.61
CA GLY A 448 26.49 23.67 8.46
C GLY A 448 25.00 23.88 8.67
N ALA A 449 24.21 23.75 7.60
CA ALA A 449 22.75 23.79 7.67
C ALA A 449 22.19 22.62 8.48
N LEU A 450 22.74 21.41 8.30
CA LEU A 450 22.34 20.22 9.04
C LEU A 450 22.52 20.38 10.54
N LEU A 451 23.71 20.84 10.98
CA LEU A 451 24.00 21.07 12.40
C LEU A 451 23.02 22.07 13.03
N ARG A 452 22.71 23.17 12.34
CA ARG A 452 21.80 24.21 12.84
C ARG A 452 20.37 23.71 12.98
N ILE A 453 19.85 22.97 12.00
CA ILE A 453 18.46 22.52 12.05
C ILE A 453 18.28 21.31 12.97
N LEU A 454 19.24 20.37 13.01
CA LEU A 454 19.16 19.16 13.83
C LEU A 454 19.11 19.47 15.33
N SER A 455 19.86 20.48 15.79
CA SER A 455 19.89 20.88 17.21
C SER A 455 18.52 21.31 17.75
N ILE A 456 17.64 21.83 16.88
CA ILE A 456 16.26 22.22 17.25
C ILE A 456 15.20 21.22 16.77
N LEU A 457 15.55 20.25 15.92
CA LEU A 457 14.58 19.37 15.26
C LEU A 457 13.89 18.41 16.24
N GLY A 458 14.60 17.98 17.30
CA GLY A 458 14.04 17.14 18.35
C GLY A 458 12.87 17.77 19.11
N SER A 459 12.73 19.10 19.06
CA SER A 459 11.66 19.85 19.71
C SER A 459 10.31 19.81 18.97
N CYS A 460 10.25 19.20 17.78
CA CYS A 460 9.02 19.11 16.99
C CYS A 460 7.84 18.56 17.81
N LYS A 461 6.69 19.25 17.73
CA LYS A 461 5.43 18.84 18.36
C LYS A 461 5.12 17.36 18.13
N ASP A 462 4.60 16.68 19.15
CA ASP A 462 4.23 15.25 19.14
C ASP A 462 5.39 14.29 18.74
N GLY A 463 6.63 14.77 18.74
CA GLY A 463 7.79 14.01 18.31
C GLY A 463 7.76 13.61 16.84
N ARG A 464 7.20 14.47 15.96
CA ARG A 464 7.06 14.20 14.51
C ARG A 464 8.37 13.97 13.78
N ALA A 465 9.46 14.56 14.25
CA ALA A 465 10.79 14.33 13.70
C ALA A 465 11.27 12.87 13.86
N TYR A 466 10.51 12.04 14.60
CA TYR A 466 10.79 10.62 14.81
C TYR A 466 9.80 9.70 14.05
N GLU A 467 9.04 10.22 13.08
CA GLU A 467 8.19 9.41 12.20
C GLU A 467 9.01 8.64 11.16
N ASP A 468 8.63 7.39 10.86
CA ASP A 468 9.41 6.46 10.04
C ASP A 468 9.74 6.95 8.62
N PRO A 469 8.79 7.52 7.84
CA PRO A 469 9.11 7.94 6.48
C PRO A 469 10.18 9.03 6.43
N PHE A 470 10.18 9.93 7.41
CA PHE A 470 11.19 10.97 7.54
C PHE A 470 12.54 10.39 8.00
N LEU A 471 12.56 9.60 9.07
CA LEU A 471 13.80 8.99 9.57
C LEU A 471 14.45 8.10 8.51
N HIS A 472 13.66 7.32 7.77
CA HIS A 472 14.16 6.50 6.67
C HIS A 472 14.87 7.36 5.61
N ALA A 473 14.24 8.46 5.18
CA ALA A 473 14.82 9.37 4.21
C ALA A 473 16.06 10.10 4.74
N LEU A 474 16.03 10.53 6.01
CA LEU A 474 17.16 11.20 6.67
C LEU A 474 18.35 10.25 6.77
N VAL A 475 18.16 9.03 7.29
CA VAL A 475 19.22 8.02 7.41
C VAL A 475 19.81 7.69 6.05
N ALA A 476 18.99 7.50 5.01
CA ALA A 476 19.48 7.23 3.66
C ALA A 476 20.39 8.34 3.13
N LEU A 477 20.08 9.61 3.42
CA LEU A 477 20.91 10.75 3.03
C LEU A 477 22.16 10.87 3.90
N LEU A 478 22.06 10.64 5.20
CA LEU A 478 23.20 10.67 6.13
C LEU A 478 24.24 9.60 5.82
N VAL A 479 23.83 8.40 5.38
CA VAL A 479 24.77 7.35 4.94
C VAL A 479 25.64 7.83 3.76
N GLN A 480 25.14 8.76 2.95
CA GLN A 480 25.91 9.34 1.83
C GLN A 480 26.91 10.43 2.27
N LEU A 481 27.02 10.71 3.58
CA LEU A 481 27.91 11.70 4.18
C LEU A 481 28.94 11.07 5.15
N PRO A 482 29.71 10.03 4.73
CA PRO A 482 30.57 9.26 5.63
C PRO A 482 31.68 10.09 6.30
N ASP A 483 32.18 11.13 5.63
CA ASP A 483 33.31 11.91 6.13
C ASP A 483 32.91 12.91 7.23
N GLU A 484 31.64 13.30 7.31
CA GLU A 484 31.13 14.19 8.36
C GLU A 484 31.16 13.55 9.75
N PHE A 485 31.08 12.22 9.82
CA PHE A 485 31.11 11.46 11.07
C PHE A 485 32.49 11.43 11.77
N GLN A 486 33.54 11.94 11.12
CA GLN A 486 34.82 12.18 11.77
C GLN A 486 34.80 13.44 12.66
N GLY A 487 33.87 14.37 12.39
CA GLY A 487 33.64 15.55 13.22
C GLY A 487 32.91 15.19 14.52
N GLU A 488 33.50 15.59 15.65
CA GLU A 488 32.88 15.38 16.97
C GLU A 488 31.60 16.20 17.14
N ASP A 489 31.61 17.45 16.69
CA ASP A 489 30.46 18.36 16.65
C ASP A 489 29.27 17.75 15.87
N PHE A 490 29.52 17.20 14.68
CA PHE A 490 28.48 16.55 13.88
C PHE A 490 27.90 15.32 14.56
N SER A 491 28.77 14.48 15.12
CA SER A 491 28.36 13.29 15.86
C SER A 491 27.56 13.64 17.11
N THR A 492 27.95 14.67 17.86
CA THR A 492 27.24 15.08 19.08
C THR A 492 25.86 15.63 18.77
N VAL A 493 25.70 16.54 17.82
CA VAL A 493 24.37 17.07 17.47
C VAL A 493 23.47 15.97 16.92
N LEU A 494 23.98 15.12 16.04
CA LEU A 494 23.17 14.07 15.42
C LEU A 494 22.78 12.98 16.42
N PHE A 495 23.74 12.42 17.16
CA PHE A 495 23.47 11.29 18.05
C PHE A 495 22.94 11.74 19.40
N ASP A 496 23.64 12.67 20.06
CA ASP A 496 23.40 12.99 21.46
C ASP A 496 22.21 13.96 21.60
N GLU A 497 22.08 14.95 20.73
CA GLU A 497 20.96 15.91 20.77
C GLU A 497 19.71 15.41 20.04
N PHE A 498 19.86 14.84 18.85
CA PHE A 498 18.70 14.43 18.03
C PHE A 498 18.25 12.98 18.29
N PHE A 499 19.08 11.97 18.00
CA PHE A 499 18.64 10.57 18.10
C PHE A 499 18.40 10.10 19.54
N PHE A 500 19.27 10.47 20.49
CA PHE A 500 19.15 10.06 21.89
C PHE A 500 17.89 10.60 22.56
N ALA A 501 17.45 11.80 22.19
CA ALA A 501 16.16 12.35 22.62
C ALA A 501 14.95 11.48 22.16
N GLY A 502 15.11 10.69 21.08
CA GLY A 502 14.09 9.80 20.54
C GLY A 502 14.21 8.32 20.92
N LEU A 503 15.27 7.90 21.64
CA LEU A 503 15.58 6.46 21.86
C LEU A 503 14.55 5.68 22.67
N SER A 504 13.60 6.35 23.33
CA SER A 504 12.46 5.68 23.96
C SER A 504 11.53 4.98 22.96
N LYS A 505 11.65 5.28 21.66
CA LYS A 505 10.84 4.69 20.60
C LYS A 505 11.65 3.64 19.82
N ASP A 506 11.13 2.41 19.77
CA ASP A 506 11.73 1.28 19.04
C ASP A 506 12.13 1.63 17.60
N ASN A 507 11.30 2.41 16.91
CA ASN A 507 11.52 2.76 15.52
C ASN A 507 12.74 3.68 15.33
N VAL A 508 13.00 4.59 16.28
CA VAL A 508 14.21 5.44 16.30
C VAL A 508 15.45 4.58 16.47
N THR A 509 15.41 3.63 17.42
CA THR A 509 16.49 2.66 17.64
C THR A 509 16.79 1.86 16.38
N ARG A 510 15.78 1.37 15.66
CA ARG A 510 15.98 0.65 14.38
C ARG A 510 16.63 1.51 13.31
N HIS A 511 16.22 2.77 13.18
CA HIS A 511 16.81 3.70 12.21
C HIS A 511 18.25 4.07 12.56
N LEU A 512 18.57 4.24 13.85
CA LEU A 512 19.93 4.49 14.29
C LEU A 512 20.82 3.26 14.09
N LEU A 513 20.35 2.05 14.41
CA LEU A 513 21.07 0.80 14.10
C LEU A 513 21.32 0.66 12.60
N LYS A 514 20.34 0.99 11.76
CA LYS A 514 20.49 1.03 10.29
C LYS A 514 21.54 2.06 9.85
N LEU A 515 21.59 3.24 10.47
CA LEU A 515 22.64 4.22 10.17
C LEU A 515 24.03 3.64 10.51
N LEU A 516 24.20 3.11 11.73
CA LEU A 516 25.47 2.52 12.19
C LEU A 516 25.93 1.34 11.34
N TRP A 517 25.00 0.57 10.78
CA TRP A 517 25.30 -0.51 9.86
C TRP A 517 26.24 -0.10 8.72
N TYR A 518 26.14 1.15 8.26
CA TYR A 518 26.94 1.69 7.17
C TYR A 518 28.09 2.59 7.63
N ILE A 519 27.87 3.41 8.67
CA ILE A 519 28.85 4.46 9.05
C ILE A 519 29.87 4.03 10.11
N HIS A 520 29.69 2.88 10.76
CA HIS A 520 30.60 2.45 11.84
C HIS A 520 32.10 2.46 11.48
N PRO A 521 32.56 2.18 10.23
CA PRO A 521 33.99 2.21 9.92
C PRO A 521 34.59 3.63 9.94
N LYS A 522 33.74 4.66 9.94
CA LYS A 522 34.13 6.07 9.90
C LYS A 522 34.01 6.77 11.26
N LEU A 523 33.48 6.07 12.27
CA LEU A 523 33.32 6.60 13.62
C LEU A 523 34.53 6.25 14.50
N PRO A 524 34.92 7.13 15.45
CA PRO A 524 35.90 6.79 16.48
C PRO A 524 35.44 5.60 17.34
N GLU A 525 36.37 4.73 17.73
CA GLU A 525 36.07 3.50 18.49
C GLU A 525 35.35 3.79 19.82
N THR A 526 35.74 4.86 20.52
CA THR A 526 35.08 5.31 21.76
C THR A 526 33.62 5.72 21.53
N ARG A 527 33.33 6.35 20.38
CA ARG A 527 31.98 6.76 19.99
C ARG A 527 31.13 5.54 19.65
N ILE A 528 31.69 4.59 18.92
CA ILE A 528 31.04 3.29 18.63
C ILE A 528 30.65 2.57 19.92
N GLN A 529 31.56 2.44 20.88
CA GLN A 529 31.28 1.76 22.15
C GLN A 529 30.17 2.46 22.94
N THR A 530 30.18 3.80 22.94
CA THR A 530 29.12 4.61 23.58
C THR A 530 27.76 4.38 22.92
N LEU A 531 27.71 4.40 21.58
CA LEU A 531 26.50 4.19 20.80
C LEU A 531 25.95 2.77 20.98
N MET A 532 26.80 1.75 20.88
CA MET A 532 26.38 0.36 21.07
C MET A 532 25.86 0.11 22.49
N LYS A 533 26.50 0.71 23.50
CA LYS A 533 26.00 0.64 24.88
C LYS A 533 24.64 1.33 25.04
N ALA A 534 24.44 2.49 24.41
CA ALA A 534 23.18 3.21 24.44
C ALA A 534 22.05 2.47 23.69
N LEU A 535 22.38 1.72 22.63
CA LEU A 535 21.44 0.97 21.81
C LEU A 535 21.22 -0.47 22.28
N GLN A 536 21.84 -0.87 23.39
CA GLN A 536 21.69 -2.22 23.91
C GLN A 536 20.20 -2.50 24.19
N PRO A 537 19.60 -3.49 23.52
CA PRO A 537 18.16 -3.68 23.57
C PRO A 537 17.75 -4.25 24.94
N GLY A 538 16.91 -3.51 25.65
CA GLY A 538 16.24 -3.97 26.88
C GLY A 538 15.04 -4.90 26.62
N THR A 539 14.40 -5.37 27.71
CA THR A 539 13.23 -6.27 27.65
C THR A 539 11.98 -5.67 27.00
N GLN A 540 11.93 -4.34 26.87
CA GLN A 540 10.80 -3.62 26.28
C GLN A 540 10.87 -3.54 24.74
N HIS A 541 12.03 -3.81 24.14
CA HIS A 541 12.22 -3.72 22.71
C HIS A 541 11.74 -4.97 21.99
N ASN A 542 11.24 -4.78 20.77
CA ASN A 542 10.84 -5.88 19.89
C ASN A 542 12.00 -6.80 19.50
N GLU A 543 11.71 -8.08 19.26
CA GLU A 543 12.69 -9.11 18.85
C GLU A 543 13.49 -8.72 17.60
N SER A 544 12.90 -7.94 16.69
CA SER A 544 13.58 -7.42 15.49
C SER A 544 14.75 -6.48 15.82
N VAL A 545 14.64 -5.69 16.90
CA VAL A 545 15.71 -4.81 17.40
C VAL A 545 16.85 -5.65 17.97
N HIS A 546 16.52 -6.67 18.77
CA HIS A 546 17.50 -7.61 19.33
C HIS A 546 18.32 -8.28 18.22
N LYS A 547 17.65 -8.85 17.22
CA LYS A 547 18.29 -9.50 16.07
C LYS A 547 19.19 -8.53 15.28
N LEU A 548 18.71 -7.32 14.99
CA LEU A 548 19.50 -6.32 14.27
C LEU A 548 20.74 -5.89 15.06
N TYR A 549 20.59 -5.67 16.37
CA TYR A 549 21.70 -5.32 17.25
C TYR A 549 22.77 -6.42 17.28
N GLU A 550 22.37 -7.68 17.47
CA GLU A 550 23.30 -8.82 17.49
C GLU A 550 24.02 -8.98 16.15
N THR A 551 23.29 -8.85 15.04
CA THR A 551 23.86 -8.98 13.68
C THR A 551 24.86 -7.84 13.41
N LEU A 552 24.54 -6.62 13.84
CA LEU A 552 25.45 -5.48 13.75
C LEU A 552 26.71 -5.72 14.59
N GLN A 553 26.56 -6.19 15.84
CA GLN A 553 27.70 -6.49 16.72
C GLN A 553 28.63 -7.56 16.10
N GLN A 554 28.05 -8.61 15.50
CA GLN A 554 28.80 -9.63 14.77
C GLN A 554 29.53 -9.04 13.55
N LYS A 555 28.84 -8.23 12.75
CA LYS A 555 29.44 -7.53 11.59
C LYS A 555 30.65 -6.70 11.99
N MET A 556 30.52 -5.92 13.06
CA MET A 556 31.59 -5.06 13.57
C MET A 556 32.79 -5.86 14.12
N THR A 557 32.56 -7.08 14.61
CA THR A 557 33.62 -7.98 15.08
C THR A 557 34.31 -8.73 13.93
N THR A 558 33.64 -8.87 12.78
CA THR A 558 34.08 -9.72 11.67
C THR A 558 34.77 -8.96 10.53
N GLN A 559 34.56 -7.64 10.38
CA GLN A 559 35.13 -6.87 9.26
C GLN A 559 36.43 -6.12 9.59
N THR A 560 37.51 -6.69 9.05
CA THR A 560 38.67 -6.03 8.46
C THR A 560 38.30 -5.55 7.03
N GLU A 561 38.62 -4.29 6.69
CA GLU A 561 38.52 -3.58 5.38
C GLU A 561 37.16 -3.47 4.62
N PRO A 562 36.78 -2.27 4.13
CA PRO A 562 35.53 -2.06 3.41
C PRO A 562 35.62 -2.47 1.93
N VAL A 563 34.55 -3.08 1.42
CA VAL A 563 34.29 -3.21 -0.02
C VAL A 563 34.08 -1.80 -0.60
N PRO A 564 34.74 -1.41 -1.70
CA PRO A 564 34.51 -0.11 -2.31
C PRO A 564 33.07 -0.02 -2.82
N SER A 565 32.34 0.99 -2.35
CA SER A 565 31.04 1.38 -2.89
C SER A 565 31.21 1.81 -4.34
N THR A 566 30.75 0.99 -5.28
CA THR A 566 30.68 1.36 -6.69
C THR A 566 29.38 2.10 -7.02
N SER A 567 29.53 3.00 -8.00
CA SER A 567 28.54 3.78 -8.75
C SER A 567 27.86 4.96 -8.04
N GLU A 568 28.42 6.13 -8.34
CA GLU A 568 27.70 7.38 -8.57
C GLU A 568 26.30 7.11 -9.14
N MET A 569 25.26 7.53 -8.42
CA MET A 569 23.94 7.71 -9.03
C MET A 569 24.07 8.86 -10.02
N GLU A 570 24.31 8.54 -11.29
CA GLU A 570 24.05 9.47 -12.39
C GLU A 570 22.61 9.96 -12.30
N TYR A 571 22.49 11.28 -12.17
CA TYR A 571 21.37 12.14 -12.50
C TYR A 571 19.98 11.49 -12.64
N LEU A 572 19.13 11.78 -11.66
CA LEU A 572 17.69 11.93 -11.84
C LEU A 572 17.42 13.00 -12.90
N ASP A 573 17.39 12.63 -14.19
CA ASP A 573 16.70 13.41 -15.23
C ASP A 573 16.15 12.52 -16.36
N SER A 574 14.83 12.64 -16.54
CA SER A 574 14.04 12.41 -17.77
C SER A 574 13.94 11.01 -18.41
N PRO A 575 12.75 10.37 -18.45
CA PRO A 575 12.49 9.20 -19.27
C PRO A 575 12.06 9.60 -20.70
N LEU A 576 12.83 10.44 -21.40
CA LEU A 576 12.58 10.78 -22.80
C LEU A 576 13.89 11.20 -23.49
N MET A 577 14.68 10.24 -23.96
CA MET A 577 15.57 10.41 -25.13
C MET A 577 16.04 9.03 -25.64
N SER A 578 15.22 8.40 -26.48
CA SER A 578 15.69 7.42 -27.47
C SER A 578 14.65 7.24 -28.57
N VAL A 579 14.39 8.32 -29.32
CA VAL A 579 13.83 8.22 -30.66
C VAL A 579 14.89 8.72 -31.63
N PRO A 580 15.36 7.91 -32.59
CA PRO A 580 16.29 8.40 -33.61
C PRO A 580 15.56 9.40 -34.50
N THR A 581 16.09 10.61 -34.61
CA THR A 581 15.65 11.62 -35.57
C THR A 581 15.89 11.09 -37.00
N PRO A 582 14.91 11.13 -37.92
CA PRO A 582 15.15 10.80 -39.32
C PRO A 582 16.10 11.83 -39.95
N ALA A 583 17.00 11.35 -40.81
CA ALA A 583 17.94 12.19 -41.55
C ALA A 583 17.20 13.21 -42.45
N PRO A 584 17.75 14.43 -42.64
CA PRO A 584 17.16 15.42 -43.52
C PRO A 584 17.31 14.99 -44.99
N TYR A 585 16.20 14.85 -45.69
CA TYR A 585 16.16 14.82 -47.15
C TYR A 585 16.54 16.21 -47.67
N HIS A 586 17.68 16.30 -48.36
CA HIS A 586 17.96 17.39 -49.28
C HIS A 586 17.69 16.90 -50.71
N MET A 587 16.77 17.63 -51.36
CA MET A 587 16.26 17.54 -52.75
C MET A 587 15.37 16.35 -53.10
#